data_AF-A0A1W9G776-F1
#
_entry.id   AF-A0A1W9G776-F1
#
_cell.length_a   1.000
_cell.length_b   1.000
_cell.length_c   1.000
_cell.angle_alpha   90.00
_cell.angle_beta   90.00
_cell.angle_gamma   90.00
#
_symmetry.space_group_name_H-M   'P 1'
#
loop_
_entity.id
_entity.type
_entity.pdbx_description
1 polymer ?
#
loop_
_entity_poly.entity_id
_entity_poly.type
_entity_poly.pdbx_seq_one_letter_code
_entity_poly.pdbx_strand_id
1 'polypeptide(L)'
;MNSATAFRFLILIVPAVWVIFRLLPAEHPPYGNLRALASHEQQSHQETTGRDKTPFEQFAGHESMFKTHYQSHYAASGYDYNHYRLAYKYGFDLARDPDNQKMNWNSIEPQARQNWNEGIMGRWSQHHQAVLYGWEQGIKVNGG
;
A
#
# COMPACT_ATOMS: atom_id res chain seq x y z
N MET A 1 7.35 42.52 -36.85
CA MET A 1 7.30 41.86 -35.53
C MET A 1 7.53 40.35 -35.71
N ASN A 2 8.79 39.99 -35.98
CA ASN A 2 9.64 39.03 -35.25
C ASN A 2 8.84 38.03 -34.38
N SER A 3 8.86 36.70 -34.60
CA SER A 3 10.06 35.85 -34.68
C SER A 3 9.88 34.52 -35.45
N ALA A 4 10.95 34.17 -36.20
CA ALA A 4 11.56 32.84 -36.40
C ALA A 4 10.84 31.68 -37.16
N THR A 5 11.26 31.46 -38.42
CA THR A 5 11.73 30.19 -39.07
C THR A 5 10.85 28.91 -38.95
N ALA A 6 10.06 28.49 -39.95
CA ALA A 6 10.40 27.66 -41.14
C ALA A 6 11.36 26.48 -40.84
N PHE A 7 11.00 25.19 -40.93
CA PHE A 7 10.91 24.32 -42.13
C PHE A 7 10.27 22.98 -41.68
N ARG A 8 9.05 22.57 -42.09
CA ARG A 8 8.73 21.71 -43.26
C ARG A 8 9.87 20.77 -43.67
N PHE A 9 9.66 19.45 -43.64
CA PHE A 9 9.68 18.58 -44.84
C PHE A 9 9.31 17.13 -44.50
N LEU A 10 8.21 16.69 -45.12
CA LEU A 10 7.80 15.30 -45.31
C LEU A 10 8.35 14.89 -46.68
N ILE A 11 9.23 13.88 -46.77
CA ILE A 11 9.60 13.22 -48.04
C ILE A 11 9.80 11.71 -47.83
N LEU A 12 8.87 10.94 -48.40
CA LEU A 12 8.94 9.51 -48.71
C LEU A 12 9.79 9.29 -49.97
N ILE A 13 10.92 8.55 -49.94
CA ILE A 13 11.56 7.92 -51.13
C ILE A 13 12.34 6.65 -50.66
N VAL A 14 11.75 5.44 -50.67
CA VAL A 14 11.86 4.33 -51.68
C VAL A 14 13.05 3.35 -51.39
N PRO A 15 12.88 2.02 -51.59
CA PRO A 15 13.53 0.93 -50.84
C PRO A 15 14.78 0.35 -51.55
N ALA A 16 15.37 -0.69 -50.94
CA ALA A 16 16.39 -1.61 -51.48
C ALA A 16 17.83 -1.43 -50.96
N VAL A 17 18.12 -1.99 -49.78
CA VAL A 17 19.41 -2.66 -49.53
C VAL A 17 19.16 -3.88 -48.64
N TRP A 18 18.51 -4.90 -49.23
CA TRP A 18 18.35 -6.24 -48.64
C TRP A 18 19.42 -7.22 -49.16
N VAL A 19 20.55 -6.77 -49.69
CA VAL A 19 21.53 -7.70 -50.25
C VAL A 19 22.91 -7.15 -49.95
N ILE A 20 23.84 -8.04 -49.58
CA ILE A 20 25.25 -7.79 -49.27
C ILE A 20 25.56 -7.60 -47.76
N PHE A 21 25.04 -8.48 -46.90
CA PHE A 21 25.92 -9.04 -45.87
C PHE A 21 25.65 -10.54 -45.70
N ARG A 22 26.15 -11.25 -46.71
CA ARG A 22 26.23 -12.70 -46.88
C ARG A 22 27.66 -13.06 -46.47
N LEU A 23 27.89 -13.81 -45.37
CA LEU A 23 28.97 -14.82 -45.23
C LEU A 23 29.02 -15.45 -43.80
N LEU A 24 28.76 -16.78 -43.73
CA LEU A 24 29.29 -17.82 -42.80
C LEU A 24 28.71 -17.99 -41.36
N PRO A 25 28.83 -19.20 -40.73
CA PRO A 25 28.11 -20.45 -40.98
C PRO A 25 27.31 -20.97 -39.75
N ALA A 26 26.57 -22.06 -39.96
CA ALA A 26 25.57 -22.66 -39.10
C ALA A 26 26.07 -23.32 -37.80
N GLU A 27 25.27 -23.20 -36.72
CA GLU A 27 24.79 -24.31 -35.89
C GLU A 27 23.34 -23.93 -35.45
N HIS A 28 22.28 -24.51 -36.03
CA HIS A 28 21.59 -25.76 -35.64
C HIS A 28 20.55 -25.56 -34.50
N PRO A 29 19.47 -26.37 -34.43
CA PRO A 29 18.09 -25.93 -34.68
C PRO A 29 17.18 -26.17 -33.44
N PRO A 30 16.01 -26.84 -33.50
CA PRO A 30 14.69 -26.38 -33.94
C PRO A 30 13.58 -26.41 -32.86
N TYR A 31 12.53 -25.61 -33.09
CA TYR A 31 11.10 -25.74 -32.72
C TYR A 31 10.71 -26.16 -31.29
N GLY A 32 10.14 -25.19 -30.55
CA GLY A 32 9.30 -25.44 -29.38
C GLY A 32 8.12 -24.46 -29.32
N ASN A 33 7.05 -24.77 -30.04
CA ASN A 33 5.65 -24.42 -29.74
C ASN A 33 5.39 -23.08 -28.99
N LEU A 34 5.16 -21.99 -29.75
CA LEU A 34 4.50 -20.76 -29.27
C LEU A 34 3.00 -20.95 -28.94
N ARG A 35 2.62 -22.10 -28.36
CA ARG A 35 1.31 -22.31 -27.73
C ARG A 35 1.31 -21.94 -26.24
N ALA A 36 2.37 -21.32 -25.73
CA ALA A 36 2.49 -20.90 -24.33
C ALA A 36 2.40 -19.38 -24.10
N LEU A 37 2.29 -18.55 -25.15
CA LEU A 37 2.26 -17.09 -24.99
C LEU A 37 0.85 -16.49 -24.84
N ALA A 38 -0.21 -17.28 -25.05
CA ALA A 38 -1.59 -16.87 -24.74
C ALA A 38 -2.04 -17.24 -23.31
N SER A 39 -1.11 -17.77 -22.49
CA SER A 39 -1.39 -18.19 -21.11
C SER A 39 -0.88 -17.20 -20.06
N HIS A 40 -0.26 -16.09 -20.46
CA HIS A 40 0.42 -15.17 -19.54
C HIS A 40 -0.39 -13.92 -19.14
N GLU A 41 -1.63 -13.74 -19.62
CA GLU A 41 -2.54 -12.69 -19.13
C GLU A 41 -3.44 -13.14 -17.96
N GLN A 42 -3.19 -14.30 -17.36
CA GLN A 42 -3.96 -14.80 -16.21
C GLN A 42 -3.13 -15.08 -14.95
N GLN A 43 -1.92 -14.54 -14.86
CA GLN A 43 -1.09 -14.63 -13.64
C GLN A 43 -0.87 -13.26 -12.96
N SER A 44 -1.90 -12.39 -12.95
CA SER A 44 -2.01 -11.31 -11.95
C SER A 44 -2.72 -11.78 -10.66
N HIS A 45 -2.73 -13.09 -10.39
CA HIS A 45 -3.11 -13.66 -9.11
C HIS A 45 -1.83 -14.02 -8.35
N GLN A 46 -1.08 -13.00 -7.95
CA GLN A 46 -0.08 -13.18 -6.90
C GLN A 46 -0.82 -13.15 -5.56
N GLU A 47 -1.10 -14.36 -5.07
CA GLU A 47 -1.33 -14.62 -3.65
C GLU A 47 -0.03 -14.29 -2.91
N THR A 48 0.20 -12.99 -2.67
CA THR A 48 1.28 -12.54 -1.78
C THR A 48 0.84 -12.92 -0.37
N THR A 49 1.32 -14.08 0.09
CA THR A 49 1.33 -14.46 1.50
C THR A 49 1.64 -13.22 2.33
N GLY A 50 0.85 -12.91 3.37
CA GLY A 50 0.69 -11.59 4.02
C GLY A 50 1.92 -10.85 4.57
N ARG A 51 3.13 -11.27 4.23
CA ARG A 51 4.44 -10.68 4.53
C ARG A 51 4.65 -9.28 3.90
N ASP A 52 4.03 -8.97 2.76
CA ASP A 52 4.27 -7.70 2.03
C ASP A 52 3.10 -6.71 2.09
N LYS A 53 2.18 -6.84 3.06
CA LYS A 53 1.09 -5.86 3.20
C LYS A 53 1.62 -4.54 3.76
N THR A 54 1.27 -3.42 3.13
CA THR A 54 1.58 -2.09 3.65
C THR A 54 0.87 -1.86 5.00
N PRO A 55 1.35 -0.94 5.85
CA PRO A 55 0.68 -0.61 7.12
C PRO A 55 -0.80 -0.24 6.94
N PHE A 56 -1.11 0.45 5.85
CA PHE A 56 -2.45 0.84 5.49
C PHE A 56 -3.33 -0.38 5.17
N GLU A 57 -2.85 -1.32 4.36
CA GLU A 57 -3.59 -2.53 4.01
C GLU A 57 -3.78 -3.46 5.20
N GLN A 58 -2.79 -3.55 6.08
CA GLN A 58 -2.92 -4.30 7.33
C GLN A 58 -4.03 -3.71 8.19
N PHE A 59 -4.03 -2.39 8.41
CA PHE A 59 -5.11 -1.73 9.14
C PHE A 59 -6.48 -1.92 8.44
N ALA A 60 -6.54 -1.71 7.13
CA ALA A 60 -7.78 -1.83 6.34
C ALA A 60 -8.37 -3.24 6.41
N GLY A 61 -7.52 -4.28 6.43
CA GLY A 61 -7.94 -5.68 6.60
C GLY A 61 -8.63 -5.94 7.96
N HIS A 62 -8.37 -5.10 8.95
CA HIS A 62 -8.96 -5.17 10.29
C HIS A 62 -9.97 -4.03 10.54
N GLU A 63 -10.39 -3.29 9.50
CA GLU A 63 -11.23 -2.11 9.69
C GLU A 63 -12.62 -2.46 10.25
N SER A 64 -13.15 -3.65 9.93
CA SER A 64 -14.46 -4.09 10.39
C SER A 64 -14.58 -4.17 11.92
N MET A 65 -13.54 -4.64 12.61
CA MET A 65 -13.55 -4.76 14.08
C MET A 65 -13.50 -3.39 14.76
N PHE A 66 -12.77 -2.43 14.18
CA PHE A 66 -12.79 -1.04 14.66
C PHE A 66 -14.15 -0.38 14.46
N LYS A 67 -14.82 -0.65 13.33
CA LYS A 67 -16.20 -0.16 13.09
C LYS A 67 -17.17 -0.73 14.12
N THR A 68 -17.08 -2.02 14.43
CA THR A 68 -17.91 -2.64 15.49
C THR A 68 -17.67 -1.97 16.85
N HIS A 69 -16.41 -1.78 17.25
CA HIS A 69 -16.11 -1.09 18.50
C HIS A 69 -16.65 0.35 18.51
N TYR A 70 -16.47 1.09 17.42
CA TYR A 70 -17.02 2.44 17.30
C TYR A 70 -18.55 2.44 17.43
N GLN A 71 -19.24 1.47 16.81
CA GLN A 71 -20.70 1.37 16.93
C GLN A 71 -21.16 1.16 18.37
N SER A 72 -20.42 0.37 19.16
CA SER A 72 -20.76 0.11 20.57
C SER A 72 -20.42 1.24 21.52
N HIS A 73 -19.38 2.04 21.24
CA HIS A 73 -18.84 3.03 22.19
C HIS A 73 -19.07 4.49 21.81
N TYR A 74 -19.16 4.78 20.50
CA TYR A 74 -19.12 6.14 19.98
C TYR A 74 -20.26 6.49 19.03
N ALA A 75 -21.14 5.54 18.66
CA ALA A 75 -22.28 5.83 17.79
C ALA A 75 -23.20 6.94 18.33
N ALA A 76 -23.31 7.07 19.65
CA ALA A 76 -24.10 8.12 20.31
C ALA A 76 -23.34 9.44 20.50
N SER A 77 -22.06 9.53 20.09
CA SER A 77 -21.23 10.73 20.28
C SER A 77 -21.58 11.89 19.34
N GLY A 78 -22.35 11.62 18.28
CA GLY A 78 -22.66 12.59 17.22
C GLY A 78 -21.56 12.73 16.15
N TYR A 79 -20.41 12.08 16.34
CA TYR A 79 -19.33 12.02 15.33
C TYR A 79 -19.38 10.70 14.58
N ASP A 80 -18.96 10.72 13.32
CA ASP A 80 -18.87 9.52 12.48
C ASP A 80 -17.65 8.64 12.83
N TYR A 81 -17.55 7.48 12.18
CA TYR A 81 -16.41 6.58 12.36
C TYR A 81 -15.09 7.23 11.94
N ASN A 82 -15.08 8.09 10.91
CA ASN A 82 -13.86 8.72 10.40
C ASN A 82 -13.21 9.62 11.44
N HIS A 83 -14.00 10.24 12.31
CA HIS A 83 -13.52 11.00 13.46
C HIS A 83 -12.60 10.17 14.37
N TYR A 84 -12.94 8.91 14.61
CA TYR A 84 -12.17 8.00 15.46
C TYR A 84 -11.19 7.11 14.69
N ARG A 85 -11.32 7.02 13.36
CA ARG A 85 -10.53 6.12 12.50
C ARG A 85 -9.02 6.34 12.66
N LEU A 86 -8.58 7.60 12.72
CA LEU A 86 -7.16 7.94 12.92
C LEU A 86 -6.65 7.48 14.29
N ALA A 87 -7.47 7.51 15.33
CA ALA A 87 -7.11 7.03 16.66
C ALA A 87 -6.86 5.52 16.67
N TYR A 88 -7.78 4.74 16.08
CA TYR A 88 -7.60 3.30 15.93
C TYR A 88 -6.33 2.96 15.13
N LYS A 89 -6.12 3.64 14.01
CA LYS A 89 -4.94 3.43 13.17
C LYS A 89 -3.66 3.75 13.93
N TYR A 90 -3.63 4.87 14.64
CA TYR A 90 -2.47 5.27 15.44
C TYR A 90 -2.12 4.22 16.49
N GLY A 91 -3.11 3.72 17.24
CA GLY A 91 -2.93 2.62 18.18
C GLY A 91 -2.40 1.35 17.51
N PHE A 92 -3.03 0.95 16.40
CA PHE A 92 -2.63 -0.24 15.65
C PHE A 92 -1.18 -0.15 15.14
N ASP A 93 -0.76 1.04 14.70
CA ASP A 93 0.61 1.29 14.29
C ASP A 93 1.60 1.25 15.46
N LEU A 94 1.24 1.73 16.65
CA LEU A 94 2.09 1.64 17.85
C LEU A 94 2.44 0.18 18.18
N ALA A 95 1.49 -0.74 17.98
CA ALA A 95 1.68 -2.16 18.24
C ALA A 95 2.58 -2.88 17.24
N ARG A 96 3.00 -2.23 16.15
CA ARG A 96 3.91 -2.80 15.15
C ARG A 96 5.38 -2.73 15.59
N ASP A 97 5.70 -1.85 16.52
CA ASP A 97 7.03 -1.75 17.09
C ASP A 97 7.28 -2.94 18.06
N PRO A 98 8.31 -3.78 17.82
CA PRO A 98 8.63 -4.91 18.68
C PRO A 98 8.91 -4.56 20.14
N ASP A 99 9.35 -3.33 20.42
CA ASP A 99 9.61 -2.89 21.79
C ASP A 99 8.31 -2.53 22.50
N ASN A 100 7.36 -1.90 21.80
CA ASN A 100 6.03 -1.64 22.33
C ASN A 100 5.24 -2.93 22.57
N GLN A 101 5.51 -4.00 21.81
CA GLN A 101 4.86 -5.31 22.00
C GLN A 101 5.23 -5.99 23.31
N LYS A 102 6.39 -5.69 23.87
CA LYS A 102 6.87 -6.26 25.14
C LYS A 102 6.42 -5.43 26.35
N MET A 103 5.81 -4.27 26.11
CA MET A 103 5.42 -3.32 27.13
C MET A 103 3.90 -3.35 27.38
N ASN A 104 3.50 -2.92 28.57
CA ASN A 104 2.09 -2.71 28.90
C ASN A 104 1.65 -1.31 28.44
N TRP A 105 0.34 -1.15 28.20
CA TRP A 105 -0.24 0.14 27.80
C TRP A 105 0.19 1.30 28.71
N ASN A 106 0.16 1.10 30.03
CA ASN A 106 0.52 2.14 31.01
C ASN A 106 1.96 2.69 30.82
N SER A 107 2.87 1.90 30.26
CA SER A 107 4.25 2.33 29.98
C SER A 107 4.35 3.15 28.69
N ILE A 108 3.55 2.80 27.67
CA ILE A 108 3.62 3.42 26.35
C ILE A 108 2.66 4.61 26.19
N GLU A 109 1.57 4.65 26.97
CA GLU A 109 0.54 5.69 26.89
C GLU A 109 1.11 7.11 27.01
N PRO A 110 2.03 7.43 27.94
CA PRO A 110 2.59 8.77 28.04
C PRO A 110 3.29 9.21 26.76
N GLN A 111 4.06 8.31 26.14
CA GLN A 111 4.74 8.56 24.88
C GLN A 111 3.76 8.65 23.71
N ALA A 112 2.75 7.78 23.67
CA ALA A 112 1.68 7.83 22.67
C ALA A 112 0.94 9.18 22.72
N ARG A 113 0.62 9.67 23.93
CA ARG A 113 0.01 10.97 24.14
C ARG A 113 0.93 12.12 23.71
N GLN A 114 2.23 12.06 24.01
CA GLN A 114 3.18 13.09 23.61
C GLN A 114 3.30 13.22 22.09
N ASN A 115 3.23 12.09 21.38
CA ASN A 115 3.32 12.04 19.92
C ASN A 115 1.98 12.29 19.21
N TRP A 116 0.89 12.41 19.97
CA TRP A 116 -0.44 12.66 19.43
C TRP A 116 -0.59 14.10 18.96
N ASN A 117 -1.04 14.29 17.71
CA ASN A 117 -1.26 15.62 17.15
C ASN A 117 -2.74 16.00 17.23
N GLU A 118 -3.11 16.82 18.23
CA GLU A 118 -4.51 17.21 18.43
C GLU A 118 -5.10 18.06 17.30
N GLY A 119 -4.27 18.79 16.54
CA GLY A 119 -4.73 19.61 15.42
C GLY A 119 -5.16 18.80 14.20
N ILE A 120 -4.63 17.57 14.06
CA ILE A 120 -4.94 16.68 12.93
C ILE A 120 -5.88 15.55 13.36
N MET A 121 -5.68 15.02 14.56
CA MET A 121 -6.33 13.78 15.01
C MET A 121 -7.44 14.01 16.05
N GLY A 122 -7.64 15.26 16.49
CA GLY A 122 -8.62 15.62 17.51
C GLY A 122 -8.07 15.49 18.93
N ARG A 123 -8.89 15.82 19.93
CA ARG A 123 -8.45 15.89 21.34
C ARG A 123 -8.06 14.52 21.89
N TRP A 124 -6.91 14.40 22.56
CA TRP A 124 -6.47 13.13 23.17
C TRP A 124 -7.53 12.56 24.12
N SER A 125 -8.10 13.40 24.98
CA SER A 125 -9.10 12.98 25.98
C SER A 125 -10.30 12.26 25.37
N GLN A 126 -10.69 12.62 24.14
CA GLN A 126 -11.80 11.99 23.43
C GLN A 126 -11.39 10.71 22.71
N HIS A 127 -10.14 10.60 22.27
CA HIS A 127 -9.68 9.55 21.35
C HIS A 127 -8.84 8.47 22.02
N HIS A 128 -8.29 8.69 23.22
CA HIS A 128 -7.32 7.79 23.86
C HIS A 128 -7.81 6.35 24.02
N GLN A 129 -9.11 6.13 24.30
CA GLN A 129 -9.69 4.79 24.38
C GLN A 129 -9.70 4.07 23.02
N ALA A 130 -9.93 4.79 21.92
CA ALA A 130 -9.83 4.23 20.57
C ALA A 130 -8.36 3.93 20.20
N VAL A 131 -7.41 4.75 20.66
CA VAL A 131 -5.97 4.47 20.52
C VAL A 131 -5.60 3.19 21.27
N LEU A 132 -5.99 3.07 22.54
CA LEU A 132 -5.77 1.86 23.35
C LEU A 132 -6.32 0.62 22.64
N TYR A 133 -7.59 0.67 22.21
CA TYR A 133 -8.19 -0.46 21.50
C TYR A 133 -7.42 -0.79 20.22
N GLY A 134 -7.03 0.23 19.43
CA GLY A 134 -6.19 0.04 18.25
C GLY A 134 -4.90 -0.73 18.56
N TRP A 135 -4.22 -0.33 19.63
CA TRP A 135 -2.99 -0.96 20.10
C TRP A 135 -3.22 -2.42 20.53
N GLU A 136 -4.22 -2.68 21.38
CA GLU A 136 -4.54 -4.04 21.83
C GLU A 136 -4.81 -4.99 20.67
N GLN A 137 -5.52 -4.52 19.64
CA GLN A 137 -5.79 -5.32 18.45
C GLN A 137 -4.54 -5.55 17.61
N GLY A 138 -3.67 -4.55 17.47
CA GLY A 138 -2.39 -4.73 16.80
C GLY A 138 -1.49 -5.74 17.52
N ILE A 139 -1.47 -5.75 18.85
CA ILE A 139 -0.74 -6.75 19.64
C ILE A 139 -1.28 -8.16 19.35
N LYS A 140 -2.59 -8.35 19.32
CA LYS A 140 -3.20 -9.65 19.01
C LYS A 140 -2.86 -10.15 17.61
N VAL A 141 -2.81 -9.24 16.64
CA VAL A 141 -2.45 -9.57 15.25
C VAL A 141 -0.96 -9.93 15.12
N ASN A 142 -0.08 -9.26 15.87
CA ASN A 142 1.37 -9.44 15.76
C ASN A 142 1.94 -10.52 16.70
N GLY A 143 1.25 -10.84 17.79
CA GLY A 143 1.69 -11.80 18.81
C GLY A 143 1.08 -13.20 18.70
N GLY A 144 0.35 -13.49 17.61
CA GLY A 144 -0.24 -14.80 17.29
C GLY A 144 0.67 -15.70 16.47
#